data_AF-A0A5N4DD92-F1
#
_entry.id   AF-A0A5N4DD92-F1
#
_cell.length_a   1.000
_cell.length_b   1.000
_cell.length_c   1.000
_cell.angle_alpha   90.00
_cell.angle_beta   90.00
_cell.angle_gamma   90.00
#
_symmetry.space_group_name_H-M   'P 1'
#
loop_
_entity.id
_entity.type
_entity.pdbx_description
1 polymer ?
#
loop_
_entity_poly.entity_id
_entity_poly.type
_entity_poly.pdbx_seq_one_letter_code
_entity_poly.pdbx_strand_id
1 'polypeptide(L)'
;MPFFDVQKRLGLNLDQWMTIQSAEQPNKIAGRCHAFEKEWIECAHGIGGIRAEKECKIEYDDLVECLLRQKTMKRLNTIRKQRDKLIKEGKYTPPPHHSGKEDPRP
;
A
#
# COMPACT_ATOMS: atom_id res chain seq x y z
N MET A 1 18.44 22.41 -10.66
CA MET A 1 17.56 23.59 -10.66
C MET A 1 17.32 24.02 -9.22
N PRO A 2 17.42 25.31 -8.87
CA PRO A 2 17.19 25.78 -7.50
C PRO A 2 15.69 25.69 -7.14
N PHE A 3 15.38 25.29 -5.89
CA PHE A 3 14.02 25.29 -5.34
C PHE A 3 13.82 26.54 -4.47
N PHE A 4 13.08 27.52 -4.99
CA PHE A 4 12.73 28.73 -4.24
C PHE A 4 11.40 28.52 -3.51
N ASP A 5 11.46 28.31 -2.20
CA ASP A 5 10.29 27.99 -1.36
C ASP A 5 9.44 29.24 -1.04
N VAL A 6 8.85 29.83 -2.09
CA VAL A 6 7.97 31.01 -2.01
C VAL A 6 6.65 30.68 -1.29
N GLN A 7 6.14 29.47 -1.50
CA GLN A 7 4.90 28.99 -0.89
C GLN A 7 4.99 28.99 0.64
N LYS A 8 6.04 28.37 1.20
CA LYS A 8 6.24 28.36 2.65
C LYS A 8 6.54 29.74 3.21
N ARG A 9 7.30 30.59 2.49
CA ARG A 9 7.64 31.95 2.94
C ARG A 9 6.41 32.86 3.01
N LEU A 10 5.48 32.73 2.07
CA LEU A 10 4.26 33.55 2.00
C LEU A 10 3.02 32.88 2.63
N GLY A 11 3.13 31.62 3.09
CA GLY A 11 2.01 30.87 3.66
C GLY A 11 0.93 30.51 2.63
N LEU A 12 1.29 30.38 1.36
CA LEU A 12 0.38 30.02 0.27
C LEU A 12 0.36 28.50 0.08
N ASN A 13 -0.83 27.92 -0.13
CA ASN A 13 -0.99 26.52 -0.52
C ASN A 13 -1.44 26.46 -1.97
N LEU A 14 -0.47 26.40 -2.91
CA LEU A 14 -0.77 26.30 -4.34
C LEU A 14 -0.93 24.83 -4.76
N ASP A 15 0.00 23.97 -4.29
CA ASP A 15 0.10 22.57 -4.71
C ASP A 15 0.18 21.56 -3.55
N GLN A 16 0.48 22.00 -2.32
CA GLN A 16 0.74 21.11 -1.18
C GLN A 16 -0.45 20.18 -0.87
N TRP A 17 -1.68 20.64 -1.09
CA TRP A 17 -2.91 19.87 -0.86
C TRP A 17 -3.01 18.58 -1.69
N MET A 18 -2.32 18.48 -2.84
CA MET A 18 -2.35 17.30 -3.72
C MET A 18 -1.10 16.42 -3.61
N THR A 19 -0.13 16.79 -2.76
CA THR A 19 1.19 16.12 -2.74
C THR A 19 1.18 14.73 -2.14
N ILE A 20 0.33 14.47 -1.14
CA ILE A 20 0.26 13.21 -0.39
C ILE A 20 -1.15 12.63 -0.44
N GLN A 21 -1.29 11.31 -0.44
CA GLN A 21 -2.62 10.67 -0.42
C GLN A 21 -3.31 10.84 0.92
N SER A 22 -2.51 11.10 1.97
CA SER A 22 -2.97 11.28 3.34
C SER A 22 -3.41 12.70 3.71
N ALA A 23 -3.40 13.62 2.75
CA ALA A 23 -3.97 14.96 2.91
C ALA A 23 -5.50 14.91 3.05
N GLU A 24 -6.10 16.03 3.46
CA GLU A 24 -7.55 16.15 3.53
C GLU A 24 -8.18 15.97 2.14
N GLN A 25 -8.93 14.88 1.96
CA GLN A 25 -9.67 14.59 0.74
C GLN A 25 -11.14 15.02 0.88
N PRO A 26 -11.80 15.45 -0.21
CA PRO A 26 -13.24 15.67 -0.23
C PRO A 26 -14.00 14.44 0.33
N ASN A 27 -15.00 14.68 1.17
CA ASN A 27 -15.79 13.64 1.85
C ASN A 27 -14.98 12.69 2.75
N LYS A 28 -13.77 13.06 3.17
CA LYS A 28 -12.89 12.25 4.04
C LYS A 28 -12.60 10.85 3.46
N ILE A 29 -12.50 10.77 2.14
CA ILE A 29 -12.22 9.51 1.45
C ILE A 29 -10.76 9.11 1.73
N ALA A 30 -10.56 7.98 2.38
CA ALA A 30 -9.23 7.45 2.64
C ALA A 30 -8.66 6.72 1.40
N GLY A 31 -7.40 6.98 1.08
CA GLY A 31 -6.65 6.21 0.09
C GLY A 31 -6.42 4.76 0.55
N ARG A 32 -6.22 3.84 -0.39
CA ARG A 32 -5.99 2.41 -0.08
C ARG A 32 -4.79 2.16 0.84
N CYS A 33 -3.74 2.98 0.70
CA CYS A 33 -2.49 2.87 1.46
C CYS A 33 -2.32 4.03 2.45
N HIS A 34 -3.41 4.70 2.85
CA HIS A 34 -3.39 5.86 3.73
C HIS A 34 -2.63 5.61 5.03
N ALA A 35 -2.87 4.49 5.72
CA ALA A 35 -2.21 4.17 6.98
C ALA A 35 -0.68 4.05 6.82
N PHE A 36 -0.23 3.28 5.83
CA PHE A 36 1.20 3.08 5.58
C PHE A 36 1.91 4.36 5.14
N GLU A 37 1.26 5.19 4.31
CA GLU A 37 1.85 6.45 3.88
C GLU A 37 1.96 7.42 5.06
N LYS A 38 0.93 7.48 5.90
CA LYS A 38 0.94 8.32 7.11
C LYS A 38 2.04 7.90 8.08
N GLU A 39 2.18 6.60 8.38
CA GLU A 39 3.24 6.09 9.27
C GLU A 39 4.65 6.39 8.72
N TRP A 40 4.85 6.22 7.41
CA TRP A 40 6.12 6.55 6.77
C TRP A 40 6.43 8.05 6.85
N ILE A 41 5.46 8.93 6.59
CA ILE A 41 5.64 10.39 6.71
C ILE A 41 5.94 10.77 8.16
N GLU A 42 5.20 10.23 9.13
CA GLU A 42 5.42 10.51 10.55
C GLU A 42 6.81 10.05 11.03
N CYS A 43 7.29 8.90 10.54
CA CYS A 43 8.65 8.43 10.81
C CYS A 43 9.71 9.32 10.16
N ALA A 44 9.54 9.65 8.87
CA ALA A 44 10.54 10.37 8.08
C ALA A 44 10.57 11.89 8.36
N HIS A 45 9.60 12.40 9.12
CA HIS A 45 9.47 13.82 9.38
C HIS A 45 10.63 14.35 10.25
N GLY A 46 11.38 15.33 9.71
CA GLY A 46 12.41 16.07 10.46
C GLY A 46 13.79 15.41 10.58
N ILE A 47 13.95 14.13 10.22
CA ILE A 47 15.24 13.41 10.28
C ILE A 47 16.12 13.60 9.03
N GLY A 48 15.54 14.11 7.94
CA GLY A 48 16.20 14.31 6.66
C GLY A 48 16.34 13.04 5.82
N GLY A 49 16.40 13.19 4.49
CA GLY A 49 16.29 12.06 3.54
C GLY A 49 17.34 10.96 3.72
N ILE A 50 18.59 11.33 4.07
CA ILE A 50 19.70 10.38 4.23
C ILE A 50 19.47 9.43 5.40
N ARG A 51 18.93 9.93 6.51
CA ARG A 51 18.63 9.12 7.70
C ARG A 51 17.32 8.37 7.53
N ALA A 52 16.31 9.01 6.95
CA ALA A 52 15.01 8.40 6.68
C ALA A 52 15.11 7.12 5.85
N GLU A 53 16.04 7.06 4.88
CA GLU A 53 16.26 5.88 4.06
C GLU A 53 16.69 4.64 4.88
N LYS A 54 17.38 4.84 6.00
CA LYS A 54 17.89 3.76 6.85
C LYS A 54 17.01 3.50 8.06
N GLU A 55 16.56 4.56 8.74
CA GLU A 55 15.80 4.49 9.98
C GLU A 55 14.34 4.11 9.73
N CYS A 56 13.71 4.68 8.69
CA CYS A 56 12.29 4.45 8.35
C CYS A 56 12.11 3.46 7.19
N LYS A 57 13.04 2.50 7.07
CA LYS A 57 13.08 1.56 5.95
C LYS A 57 11.90 0.60 5.97
N ILE A 58 11.46 0.18 7.16
CA ILE A 58 10.39 -0.81 7.31
C ILE A 58 9.07 -0.20 6.83
N GLU A 59 8.76 1.00 7.30
CA GLU A 59 7.57 1.78 6.95
C GLU A 59 7.53 2.06 5.45
N TYR A 60 8.68 2.41 4.86
CA TYR A 60 8.80 2.60 3.42
C TYR A 60 8.58 1.30 2.62
N ASP A 61 9.19 0.19 3.05
CA ASP A 61 9.04 -1.10 2.39
C ASP A 61 7.58 -1.60 2.43
N ASP A 62 6.86 -1.33 3.51
CA ASP A 62 5.44 -1.65 3.67
C ASP A 62 4.55 -0.73 2.81
N LEU A 63 4.87 0.56 2.71
CA LEU A 63 4.20 1.47 1.78
C LEU A 63 4.37 1.01 0.32
N VAL A 64 5.58 0.64 -0.08
CA VAL A 64 5.87 0.14 -1.44
C VAL A 64 5.15 -1.18 -1.70
N GLU A 65 5.11 -2.10 -0.72
CA GLU A 65 4.31 -3.33 -0.85
C GLU A 65 2.83 -3.02 -0.97
N CYS A 66 2.30 -2.09 -0.19
CA CYS A 66 0.88 -1.75 -0.25
C CYS A 66 0.47 -1.22 -1.64
N LEU A 67 1.30 -0.36 -2.24
CA LEU A 67 1.07 0.23 -3.55
C LEU A 67 1.21 -0.79 -4.69
N LEU A 68 2.26 -1.61 -4.68
CA LEU A 68 2.59 -2.50 -5.79
C LEU A 68 2.08 -3.95 -5.63
N ARG A 69 1.80 -4.37 -4.39
CA ARG A 69 1.33 -5.70 -3.99
C ARG A 69 2.19 -6.86 -4.52
N GLN A 70 3.49 -6.63 -4.73
CA GLN A 70 4.38 -7.62 -5.34
C GLN A 70 4.48 -8.90 -4.51
N LYS A 71 4.68 -8.78 -3.19
CA LYS A 71 4.78 -9.93 -2.28
C LYS A 71 3.45 -10.67 -2.22
N THR A 72 2.34 -9.93 -2.13
CA THR A 72 0.98 -10.47 -2.16
C THR A 72 0.72 -11.28 -3.44
N MET A 73 1.00 -10.72 -4.63
CA MET A 73 0.80 -11.42 -5.90
C MET A 73 1.70 -12.65 -6.03
N LYS A 74 2.97 -12.55 -5.61
CA LYS A 74 3.89 -13.71 -5.59
C LYS A 74 3.33 -14.84 -4.73
N ARG A 75 2.82 -14.52 -3.53
CA ARG A 75 2.22 -15.49 -2.61
C ARG A 75 0.98 -16.15 -3.24
N LEU A 76 0.05 -15.36 -3.78
CA LEU A 76 -1.15 -15.89 -4.45
C LEU A 76 -0.78 -16.82 -5.62
N ASN A 77 0.22 -16.45 -6.42
CA ASN A 77 0.71 -17.29 -7.52
C ASN A 77 1.28 -18.63 -7.02
N THR A 78 2.04 -18.63 -5.93
CA THR A 78 2.57 -19.88 -5.35
C THR A 78 1.47 -20.78 -4.81
N ILE A 79 0.47 -20.22 -4.11
CA ILE A 79 -0.68 -20.97 -3.59
C ILE A 79 -1.46 -21.59 -4.75
N ARG A 80 -1.75 -20.82 -5.79
CA ARG A 80 -2.47 -21.30 -6.98
C ARG A 80 -1.72 -22.45 -7.66
N LYS A 81 -0.41 -22.31 -7.89
CA LYS A 81 0.42 -23.36 -8.50
C LYS A 81 0.39 -24.65 -7.67
N GLN A 82 0.51 -24.55 -6.35
CA GLN A 82 0.47 -25.72 -5.47
C GLN A 82 -0.92 -26.38 -5.47
N ARG A 83 -1.98 -25.59 -5.40
CA ARG A 83 -3.36 -26.10 -5.49
C ARG A 83 -3.59 -26.84 -6.80
N ASP A 84 -3.20 -26.25 -7.93
CA ASP A 84 -3.41 -26.83 -9.26
C ASP A 84 -2.60 -28.14 -9.42
N LYS A 85 -1.42 -28.24 -8.80
CA LYS A 85 -0.65 -29.49 -8.71
C LYS A 85 -1.39 -30.57 -7.91
N LEU A 86 -1.92 -30.24 -6.73
CA LEU A 86 -2.63 -31.22 -5.88
C LEU A 86 -3.95 -31.69 -6.48
N ILE A 87 -4.65 -30.84 -7.23
CA ILE A 87 -5.86 -31.22 -7.98
C ILE A 87 -5.49 -32.22 -9.09
N LYS A 88 -4.40 -31.97 -9.83
CA LYS A 88 -3.91 -32.91 -10.86
C LYS A 88 -3.50 -34.26 -10.29
N GLU A 89 -2.95 -34.28 -9.08
CA GLU A 89 -2.61 -35.52 -8.34
C GLU A 89 -3.84 -36.20 -7.70
N GLY A 90 -5.02 -35.56 -7.72
CA GLY A 90 -6.23 -36.07 -7.07
C GLY A 90 -6.23 -35.99 -5.54
N LYS A 91 -5.22 -35.35 -4.93
CA LYS A 91 -5.06 -35.25 -3.47
C LYS A 91 -5.83 -34.10 -2.83
N TYR A 92 -6.38 -33.19 -3.63
CA TYR A 92 -7.11 -32.03 -3.14
C TYR A 92 -8.36 -31.77 -3.97
N THR A 93 -9.49 -31.62 -3.28
CA THR A 93 -10.78 -31.22 -3.86
C THR A 93 -11.18 -29.85 -3.29
N PRO A 94 -11.51 -28.86 -4.15
CA PRO A 94 -11.91 -27.55 -3.68
C PRO A 94 -13.22 -27.61 -2.89
N PRO A 95 -13.39 -26.79 -1.85
CA PRO A 95 -14.61 -26.78 -1.05
C PRO A 95 -15.80 -26.17 -1.82
N PRO A 96 -17.05 -26.42 -1.38
CA PRO A 96 -18.27 -25.96 -2.07
C PRO A 96 -18.36 -24.43 -2.25
N HIS A 97 -17.86 -23.67 -1.28
CA HIS A 97 -17.84 -22.20 -1.32
C HIS A 97 -16.94 -21.64 -2.41
N HIS A 98 -15.80 -22.30 -2.68
CA HIS A 98 -14.94 -21.96 -3.81
C HIS A 98 -15.49 -22.46 -5.17
N SER A 99 -16.63 -23.16 -5.17
CA SER A 99 -17.30 -23.70 -6.35
C SER A 99 -18.66 -23.02 -6.61
N GLY A 100 -19.01 -21.98 -5.86
CA GLY A 100 -20.26 -21.21 -6.05
C GLY A 100 -21.53 -21.93 -5.64
N LYS A 101 -21.42 -22.96 -4.76
CA LYS A 101 -22.56 -23.73 -4.25
C LYS A 101 -22.99 -23.31 -2.83
N GLU A 102 -22.42 -22.23 -2.30
CA GLU A 102 -22.82 -21.67 -1.02
C GLU A 102 -23.80 -20.51 -1.21
N ASP A 103 -24.66 -20.30 -0.22
CA ASP A 103 -25.49 -19.10 -0.17
C ASP A 103 -24.58 -17.87 0.05
N PRO A 104 -24.66 -16.84 -0.80
CA PRO A 104 -23.83 -15.65 -0.66
C PRO A 104 -24.13 -14.95 0.65
N ARG A 105 -23.09 -14.48 1.34
CA ARG A 105 -23.28 -13.53 2.44
C ARG A 105 -23.73 -12.17 1.87
N PRO A 106 -24.64 -11.47 2.58
CA PRO A 106 -25.13 -10.15 2.17
C PRO A 106 -24.02 -9.10 2.16
#